data_AF-A0A917CR87-F1
#
_entry.id   AF-A0A917CR87-F1
#
_cell.length_a   1.000
_cell.length_b   1.000
_cell.length_c   1.000
_cell.angle_alpha   90.00
_cell.angle_beta   90.00
_cell.angle_gamma   90.00
#
_symmetry.space_group_name_H-M   'P 1'
#
loop_
_entity.id
_entity.type
_entity.pdbx_description
1 polymer ?
#
loop_
_entity_poly.entity_id
_entity_poly.type
_entity_poly.pdbx_seq_one_letter_code
_entity_poly.pdbx_strand_id
1 'polypeptide(L)'
;MAKFLAVIAVIGISLALFGVANAGKPVPLTSSAVVDLERYMGRWWVIAHIPYFAEKGKVATADVYALKPDGKIDNVFVYRKRFGEPERRMQATARVYPGSNNNHWQVRFWGGLIRAQLLILEVSPDYRWALIGNPDRSMAWVFAREPVMSDAQLAELTARFAAYGYDPADLVRVPQTPSQLPASN
;
A
#
# COMPACT_ATOMS: atom_id res chain seq x y z
N MET A 1 -65.76 -18.01 53.10
CA MET A 1 -64.99 -17.05 53.91
C MET A 1 -63.74 -16.68 53.12
N ALA A 2 -63.57 -15.40 52.81
CA ALA A 2 -62.47 -14.86 52.01
C ALA A 2 -61.17 -14.73 52.82
N LYS A 3 -60.01 -14.81 52.12
CA LYS A 3 -58.76 -14.01 52.26
C LYS A 3 -57.64 -14.71 51.47
N PHE A 4 -57.30 -14.27 50.25
CA PHE A 4 -56.38 -13.17 49.86
C PHE A 4 -54.88 -13.57 49.79
N LEU A 5 -54.38 -13.64 48.55
CA LEU A 5 -53.12 -13.10 47.98
C LEU A 5 -51.74 -13.49 48.56
N ALA A 6 -50.88 -14.03 47.68
CA ALA A 6 -49.66 -13.34 47.23
C ALA A 6 -49.09 -14.01 45.96
N VAL A 7 -49.19 -13.34 44.81
CA VAL A 7 -48.46 -13.67 43.58
C VAL A 7 -47.12 -12.97 43.67
N ILE A 8 -46.02 -13.74 43.79
CA ILE A 8 -44.67 -13.20 43.67
C ILE A 8 -44.30 -13.26 42.19
N ALA A 9 -44.39 -12.11 41.51
CA ALA A 9 -43.84 -11.94 40.18
C ALA A 9 -42.30 -11.82 40.28
N VAL A 10 -41.60 -12.88 39.89
CA VAL A 10 -40.14 -12.85 39.74
C VAL A 10 -39.82 -12.13 38.43
N ILE A 11 -39.41 -10.87 38.54
CA ILE A 11 -38.86 -10.10 37.42
C ILE A 11 -37.45 -10.64 37.13
N GLY A 12 -37.34 -11.50 36.12
CA GLY A 12 -36.05 -11.96 35.59
C GLY A 12 -35.34 -10.81 34.89
N ILE A 13 -34.31 -10.26 35.53
CA ILE A 13 -33.37 -9.33 34.91
C ILE A 13 -32.49 -10.14 33.95
N SER A 14 -32.83 -10.11 32.67
CA SER A 14 -31.96 -10.61 31.61
C SER A 14 -30.72 -9.73 31.52
N LEU A 15 -29.58 -10.24 31.99
CA LEU A 15 -28.26 -9.65 31.77
C LEU A 15 -28.02 -9.59 30.25
N ALA A 16 -28.15 -8.40 29.68
CA ALA A 16 -27.61 -8.11 28.36
C ALA A 16 -26.08 -8.15 28.48
N LEU A 17 -25.47 -9.24 28.03
CA LEU A 17 -24.05 -9.32 27.74
C LEU A 17 -23.76 -8.34 26.59
N PHE A 18 -23.49 -7.09 26.96
CA PHE A 18 -22.76 -6.17 26.08
C PHE A 18 -21.37 -6.77 25.89
N GLY A 19 -21.21 -7.52 24.80
CA GLY A 19 -19.90 -7.83 24.26
C GLY A 19 -19.23 -6.50 23.96
N VAL A 20 -18.32 -6.08 24.84
CA VAL A 20 -17.37 -5.01 24.54
C VAL A 20 -16.58 -5.50 23.35
N ALA A 21 -16.93 -5.00 22.16
CA ALA A 21 -16.09 -5.14 20.98
C ALA A 21 -14.76 -4.50 21.34
N ASN A 22 -13.81 -5.33 21.76
CA ASN A 22 -12.44 -4.93 21.95
C ASN A 22 -11.96 -4.60 20.54
N ALA A 23 -12.08 -3.34 20.14
CA ALA A 23 -11.47 -2.80 18.94
C ALA A 23 -9.96 -2.84 19.16
N GLY A 24 -9.42 -4.06 19.14
CA GLY A 24 -8.01 -4.34 19.30
C GLY A 24 -7.26 -3.54 18.25
N LYS A 25 -6.08 -3.03 18.63
CA LYS A 25 -5.18 -2.38 17.68
C LYS A 25 -5.04 -3.31 16.46
N PRO A 26 -5.19 -2.80 15.22
CA PRO A 26 -5.11 -3.63 14.04
C PRO A 26 -3.78 -4.40 14.05
N VAL A 27 -3.84 -5.67 13.67
CA VAL A 27 -2.66 -6.54 13.60
C VAL A 27 -1.58 -5.84 12.76
N PRO A 28 -0.34 -5.69 13.27
CA PRO A 28 0.74 -5.05 12.52
C PRO A 28 0.90 -5.69 11.14
N LEU A 29 1.05 -4.86 10.11
CA LEU A 29 1.40 -5.37 8.79
C LEU A 29 2.79 -6.00 8.84
N THR A 30 2.88 -7.29 8.52
CA THR A 30 4.14 -8.03 8.47
C THR A 30 4.44 -8.44 7.04
N SER A 31 5.71 -8.35 6.65
CA SER A 31 6.23 -8.91 5.41
C SER A 31 7.42 -9.81 5.73
N SER A 32 7.46 -11.00 5.11
CA SER A 32 8.59 -11.92 5.17
C SER A 32 9.53 -11.77 3.98
N ALA A 33 9.29 -10.81 3.08
CA ALA A 33 10.13 -10.59 1.90
C ALA A 33 11.58 -10.32 2.32
N VAL A 34 12.52 -10.95 1.60
CA VAL A 34 13.95 -10.70 1.72
C VAL A 34 14.40 -9.99 0.46
N VAL A 35 14.97 -8.80 0.61
CA VAL A 35 15.29 -7.93 -0.52
C VAL A 35 16.79 -7.77 -0.69
N ASP A 36 17.31 -8.30 -1.79
CA ASP A 36 18.58 -7.85 -2.37
C ASP A 36 18.43 -6.40 -2.88
N LEU A 37 19.09 -5.45 -2.21
CA LEU A 37 18.98 -4.04 -2.54
C LEU A 37 19.58 -3.71 -3.90
N GLU A 38 20.70 -4.32 -4.28
CA GLU A 38 21.37 -4.02 -5.55
C GLU A 38 20.47 -4.41 -6.73
N ARG A 39 19.85 -5.59 -6.65
CA ARG A 39 18.87 -6.05 -7.64
C ARG A 39 17.58 -5.25 -7.64
N TYR A 40 17.23 -4.63 -6.51
CA TYR A 40 16.01 -3.81 -6.38
C TYR A 40 16.17 -2.41 -6.97
N MET A 41 17.39 -1.89 -7.11
CA MET A 41 17.64 -0.56 -7.65
C MET A 41 17.18 -0.39 -9.11
N GLY A 42 17.20 0.84 -9.60
CA GLY A 42 16.73 1.22 -10.93
C GLY A 42 15.26 1.61 -10.93
N ARG A 43 14.66 1.59 -12.12
CA ARG A 43 13.28 2.05 -12.35
C ARG A 43 12.26 0.95 -12.04
N TRP A 44 11.16 1.36 -11.42
CA TRP A 44 9.93 0.62 -11.27
C TRP A 44 8.77 1.48 -11.77
N TRP A 45 8.02 0.99 -12.74
CA TRP A 45 6.78 1.61 -13.16
C TRP A 45 5.69 1.28 -12.15
N VAL A 46 4.89 2.28 -11.80
CA VAL A 46 3.74 2.10 -10.91
C VAL A 46 2.55 1.68 -11.77
N ILE A 47 2.16 0.42 -11.69
CA ILE A 47 1.11 -0.16 -12.56
C ILE A 47 -0.27 0.02 -11.93
N ALA A 48 -0.36 -0.09 -10.61
CA ALA A 48 -1.56 0.20 -9.84
C ALA A 48 -1.18 0.74 -8.48
N HIS A 49 -2.10 1.46 -7.84
CA HIS A 49 -1.91 1.99 -6.50
C HIS A 49 -3.22 2.19 -5.75
N ILE A 50 -3.13 2.28 -4.42
CA ILE A 50 -4.14 2.98 -3.62
C ILE A 50 -3.70 4.45 -3.58
N PRO A 51 -4.37 5.35 -4.32
CA PRO A 51 -3.88 6.69 -4.57
C PRO A 51 -3.99 7.56 -3.33
N TYR A 52 -2.95 8.32 -3.03
CA TYR A 52 -3.05 9.49 -2.14
C TYR A 52 -3.16 10.79 -2.96
N PHE A 53 -3.46 11.90 -2.28
CA PHE A 53 -3.81 13.18 -2.91
C PHE A 53 -2.79 13.65 -3.96
N ALA A 54 -1.49 13.39 -3.76
CA ALA A 54 -0.46 13.85 -4.67
C ALA A 54 -0.33 12.94 -5.89
N GLU A 55 -0.81 11.70 -5.89
CA GLU A 55 -0.68 10.78 -7.03
C GLU A 55 -1.89 10.77 -7.97
N LYS A 56 -3.06 11.16 -7.45
CA LYS A 56 -4.32 11.13 -8.20
C LYS A 56 -4.21 11.91 -9.52
N GLY A 57 -4.60 11.25 -10.62
CA GLY A 57 -4.66 11.84 -11.96
C GLY A 57 -3.33 11.98 -12.69
N LYS A 58 -2.23 11.44 -12.13
CA LYS A 58 -0.94 11.36 -12.83
C LYS A 58 -0.89 10.14 -13.75
N VAL A 59 -0.06 10.24 -14.78
CA VAL A 59 0.18 9.16 -15.75
C VAL A 59 1.68 8.94 -15.96
N ALA A 60 2.04 7.82 -16.57
CA ALA A 60 3.42 7.42 -16.84
C ALA A 60 4.31 7.50 -15.58
N THR A 61 3.77 7.06 -14.44
CA THR A 61 4.43 7.19 -13.15
C THR A 61 5.43 6.08 -12.90
N ALA A 62 6.55 6.42 -12.29
CA ALA A 62 7.60 5.48 -11.92
C ALA A 62 8.41 5.98 -10.72
N ASP A 63 8.95 5.05 -9.94
CA ASP A 63 9.98 5.33 -8.95
C ASP A 63 11.33 4.84 -9.46
N VAL A 64 12.36 5.68 -9.32
CA VAL A 64 13.74 5.35 -9.66
C VAL A 64 14.58 5.36 -8.39
N TYR A 65 15.14 4.20 -8.05
CA TYR A 65 15.96 4.00 -6.86
C TYR A 65 17.44 3.90 -7.20
N ALA A 66 18.28 4.54 -6.39
CA ALA A 66 19.74 4.40 -6.46
C ALA A 66 20.33 4.23 -5.06
N LEU A 67 21.10 3.16 -4.85
CA LEU A 67 21.78 2.88 -3.59
C LEU A 67 23.05 3.72 -3.50
N LYS A 68 23.26 4.37 -2.35
CA LYS A 68 24.40 5.23 -2.09
C LYS A 68 25.46 4.50 -1.26
N PRO A 69 26.72 4.95 -1.30
CA PRO A 69 27.80 4.39 -0.48
C PRO A 69 27.53 4.45 1.04
N ASP A 70 26.71 5.42 1.48
CA ASP A 70 26.32 5.59 2.90
C ASP A 70 25.10 4.74 3.30
N GLY A 71 24.66 3.81 2.44
CA GLY A 71 23.52 2.92 2.67
C GLY A 71 22.15 3.59 2.56
N LYS A 72 22.08 4.88 2.24
CA LYS A 72 20.82 5.54 1.88
C LYS A 72 20.44 5.21 0.46
N ILE A 73 19.17 5.42 0.13
CA ILE A 73 18.62 5.20 -1.20
C ILE A 73 18.05 6.51 -1.69
N ASP A 74 18.55 7.01 -2.82
CA ASP A 74 17.87 8.10 -3.53
C ASP A 74 16.61 7.54 -4.20
N ASN A 75 15.49 8.24 -4.05
CA ASN A 75 14.21 7.89 -4.66
C ASN A 75 13.75 9.09 -5.49
N VAL A 76 13.60 8.89 -6.79
CA VAL A 76 13.03 9.89 -7.69
C VAL A 76 11.69 9.40 -8.20
N PHE A 77 10.61 10.00 -7.72
CA PHE A 77 9.28 9.78 -8.27
C PHE A 77 9.12 10.61 -9.55
N VAL A 78 8.81 9.93 -10.65
CA VAL A 78 8.65 10.48 -11.99
C VAL A 78 7.18 10.40 -12.39
N TYR A 79 6.64 11.45 -13.00
CA TYR A 79 5.26 11.46 -13.48
C TYR A 79 5.02 12.49 -14.57
N ARG A 80 3.87 12.37 -15.25
CA ARG A 80 3.27 13.43 -16.07
C ARG A 80 1.88 13.76 -15.54
N LYS A 81 1.44 15.00 -15.74
CA LYS A 81 0.03 15.36 -15.44
C LYS A 81 -0.93 14.75 -16.45
N ARG A 82 -0.52 14.68 -17.72
CA ARG A 82 -1.24 14.05 -18.84
C ARG A 82 -0.22 13.51 -19.85
N PHE A 83 -0.64 12.59 -20.71
CA PHE A 83 0.20 12.20 -21.84
C PHE A 83 0.43 13.40 -22.76
N GLY A 84 1.65 13.54 -23.28
CA GLY A 84 2.08 14.70 -24.07
C GLY A 84 2.58 15.89 -23.24
N GLU A 85 2.34 15.93 -21.93
CA GLU A 85 2.92 16.97 -21.06
C GLU A 85 4.36 16.65 -20.62
N PRO A 86 5.18 17.66 -20.29
CA PRO A 86 6.54 17.47 -19.77
C PRO A 86 6.61 16.60 -18.53
N GLU A 87 7.76 15.94 -18.36
CA GLU A 87 8.02 15.07 -17.21
C GLU A 87 8.24 15.93 -15.98
N ARG A 88 7.71 15.48 -14.85
CA ARG A 88 7.96 16.09 -13.55
C ARG A 88 8.60 15.07 -12.63
N ARG A 89 9.42 15.57 -11.71
CA ARG A 89 10.19 14.76 -10.78
C ARG A 89 10.03 15.28 -9.36
N MET A 90 9.97 14.36 -8.41
CA MET A 90 9.97 14.65 -6.98
C MET A 90 11.03 13.78 -6.31
N GLN A 91 11.95 14.42 -5.60
CA GLN A 91 13.05 13.73 -4.94
C GLN A 91 12.71 13.39 -3.49
N ALA A 92 13.14 12.22 -3.08
CA ALA A 92 13.10 11.73 -1.72
C ALA A 92 14.37 10.95 -1.41
N THR A 93 14.62 10.71 -0.13
CA THR A 93 15.68 9.80 0.31
C THR A 93 15.07 8.78 1.24
N ALA A 94 15.41 7.50 1.03
CA ALA A 94 15.00 6.40 1.86
C ALA A 94 16.17 5.83 2.67
N ARG A 95 15.83 5.18 3.78
CA ARG A 95 16.73 4.34 4.59
C ARG A 95 16.00 3.07 4.97
N VAL A 96 16.73 1.98 5.04
CA VAL A 96 16.22 0.67 5.46
C VAL A 96 16.27 0.56 6.99
N TYR A 97 15.21 0.02 7.60
CA TYR A 97 15.22 -0.34 9.01
C TYR A 97 16.14 -1.55 9.24
N PRO A 98 17.13 -1.48 10.15
CA PRO A 98 18.02 -2.62 10.43
C PRO A 98 17.24 -3.86 10.86
N GLY A 99 17.67 -5.05 10.40
CA GLY A 99 17.03 -6.32 10.75
C GLY A 99 15.71 -6.61 10.04
N SER A 100 15.28 -5.77 9.10
CA SER A 100 14.02 -5.94 8.35
C SER A 100 14.12 -6.82 7.09
N ASN A 101 15.21 -7.57 6.91
CA ASN A 101 15.52 -8.25 5.63
C ASN A 101 15.46 -7.31 4.42
N ASN A 102 15.81 -6.04 4.64
CA ASN A 102 15.75 -4.95 3.67
C ASN A 102 14.36 -4.62 3.11
N ASN A 103 13.28 -5.08 3.73
CA ASN A 103 11.93 -4.87 3.21
C ASN A 103 11.21 -3.65 3.81
N HIS A 104 11.69 -3.08 4.91
CA HIS A 104 11.02 -1.98 5.61
C HIS A 104 11.82 -0.69 5.50
N TRP A 105 11.26 0.30 4.82
CA TRP A 105 11.93 1.53 4.45
C TRP A 105 11.25 2.74 5.10
N GLN A 106 12.06 3.69 5.56
CA GLN A 106 11.62 5.04 5.89
C GLN A 106 12.00 5.98 4.75
N VAL A 107 11.00 6.55 4.08
CA VAL A 107 11.16 7.55 3.01
C VAL A 107 10.99 8.95 3.58
N ARG A 108 11.84 9.88 3.15
CA ARG A 108 11.85 11.28 3.58
C ARG A 108 11.72 12.19 2.37
N PHE A 109 10.75 13.10 2.43
CA PHE A 109 10.54 14.15 1.43
C PHE A 109 10.90 15.53 2.01
N TRP A 110 11.30 16.46 1.15
CA TRP A 110 11.68 17.84 1.51
C TRP A 110 12.64 17.91 2.72
N GLY A 111 13.74 17.17 2.67
CA GLY A 111 14.75 17.16 3.74
C GLY A 111 14.32 16.48 5.05
N GLY A 112 13.15 15.81 5.08
CA GLY A 112 12.63 15.09 6.24
C GLY A 112 11.47 15.77 6.96
N LEU A 113 10.90 16.82 6.38
CA LEU A 113 9.66 17.45 6.85
C LEU A 113 8.48 16.46 6.82
N ILE A 114 8.44 15.61 5.80
CA ILE A 114 7.47 14.53 5.66
C ILE A 114 8.21 13.20 5.65
N ARG A 115 7.67 12.23 6.41
CA ARG A 115 8.20 10.87 6.52
C ARG A 115 7.09 9.89 6.19
N ALA A 116 7.41 8.90 5.38
CA ALA A 116 6.53 7.77 5.08
C ALA A 116 7.25 6.46 5.40
N GLN A 117 6.48 5.44 5.75
CA GLN A 117 6.98 4.08 5.91
C GLN A 117 6.46 3.24 4.76
N LEU A 118 7.36 2.54 4.08
CA LEU A 118 7.05 1.62 2.99
C LEU A 118 7.54 0.23 3.35
N LEU A 119 6.74 -0.77 3.04
CA LEU A 119 7.08 -2.18 3.19
C LEU A 119 7.00 -2.86 1.83
N ILE A 120 8.08 -3.49 1.41
CA ILE A 120 8.08 -4.42 0.29
C ILE A 120 7.42 -5.71 0.81
N LEU A 121 6.21 -5.99 0.34
CA LEU A 121 5.39 -7.11 0.78
C LEU A 121 5.79 -8.40 0.05
N GLU A 122 6.00 -8.27 -1.26
CA GLU A 122 6.48 -9.33 -2.14
C GLU A 122 7.39 -8.73 -3.20
N VAL A 123 8.36 -9.52 -3.66
CA VAL A 123 9.13 -9.25 -4.88
C VAL A 123 9.30 -10.55 -5.62
N SER A 124 9.07 -10.53 -6.93
CA SER A 124 9.31 -11.68 -7.80
C SER A 124 10.77 -12.16 -7.73
N PRO A 125 11.04 -13.47 -7.86
CA PRO A 125 12.42 -14.00 -7.81
C PRO A 125 13.39 -13.37 -8.83
N ASP A 126 12.86 -12.95 -9.98
CA ASP A 126 13.57 -12.30 -11.07
C ASP A 126 13.48 -10.77 -11.04
N TYR A 127 12.86 -10.19 -9.99
CA TYR A 127 12.73 -8.74 -9.76
C TYR A 127 12.01 -8.00 -10.89
N ARG A 128 11.01 -8.66 -11.51
CA ARG A 128 10.19 -8.10 -12.59
C ARG A 128 8.95 -7.37 -12.10
N TRP A 129 8.41 -7.77 -10.95
CA TRP A 129 7.34 -7.08 -10.23
C TRP A 129 7.61 -7.07 -8.71
N ALA A 130 7.01 -6.11 -8.01
CA ALA A 130 7.02 -6.00 -6.55
C ALA A 130 5.68 -5.45 -6.04
N LEU A 131 5.27 -5.89 -4.84
CA LEU A 131 4.12 -5.37 -4.12
C LEU A 131 4.61 -4.55 -2.94
N ILE A 132 4.14 -3.31 -2.82
CA ILE A 132 4.56 -2.38 -1.78
C ILE A 132 3.31 -1.92 -1.03
N GLY A 133 3.43 -1.78 0.29
CA GLY A 133 2.39 -1.24 1.13
C GLY A 133 2.94 -0.28 2.17
N ASN A 134 2.07 0.22 3.04
CA ASN A 134 2.44 1.00 4.22
C ASN A 134 1.78 0.42 5.49
N PRO A 135 2.33 0.70 6.70
CA PRO A 135 1.88 0.03 7.93
C PRO A 135 0.40 0.16 8.28
N ASP A 136 -0.24 1.28 7.93
CA ASP A 136 -1.66 1.55 8.21
C ASP A 136 -2.60 1.10 7.09
N ARG A 137 -2.06 0.57 5.99
CA ARG A 137 -2.77 0.06 4.81
C ARG A 137 -3.55 1.12 4.02
N SER A 138 -3.25 2.41 4.23
CA SER A 138 -3.85 3.49 3.44
C SER A 138 -3.22 3.68 2.06
N MET A 139 -2.07 3.07 1.79
CA MET A 139 -1.37 3.16 0.52
C MET A 139 -0.75 1.81 0.12
N ALA A 140 -0.87 1.48 -1.15
CA ALA A 140 -0.28 0.27 -1.72
C ALA A 140 0.09 0.51 -3.18
N TRP A 141 1.04 -0.25 -3.72
CA TRP A 141 1.49 -0.12 -5.10
C TRP A 141 1.85 -1.49 -5.70
N VAL A 142 1.44 -1.70 -6.95
CA VAL A 142 1.98 -2.74 -7.83
C VAL A 142 3.06 -2.10 -8.69
N PHE A 143 4.30 -2.55 -8.51
CA PHE A 143 5.45 -2.11 -9.30
C PHE A 143 5.83 -3.15 -10.35
N ALA A 144 6.32 -2.68 -11.50
CA ALA A 144 6.87 -3.54 -12.55
C ALA A 144 8.10 -2.93 -13.23
N ARG A 145 8.99 -3.77 -13.78
CA ARG A 145 10.15 -3.30 -14.58
C ARG A 145 9.76 -2.81 -15.97
N GLU A 146 8.62 -3.27 -16.48
CA GLU A 146 8.04 -2.82 -17.75
C GLU A 146 6.81 -1.95 -17.50
N PRO A 147 6.55 -0.95 -18.36
CA PRO A 147 5.41 -0.04 -18.19
C PRO A 147 4.07 -0.68 -18.50
N VAL A 148 4.05 -1.78 -19.24
CA VAL A 148 2.82 -2.47 -19.64
C VAL A 148 2.78 -3.84 -19.00
N MET A 149 1.65 -4.15 -18.38
CA MET A 149 1.35 -5.42 -17.73
C MET A 149 0.00 -5.90 -18.25
N SER A 150 -0.15 -7.22 -18.45
CA SER A 150 -1.44 -7.77 -18.88
C SER A 150 -2.49 -7.59 -17.78
N ASP A 151 -3.75 -7.46 -18.16
CA ASP A 151 -4.84 -7.28 -17.18
C ASP A 151 -4.98 -8.50 -16.28
N ALA A 152 -4.71 -9.71 -16.80
CA ALA A 152 -4.70 -10.94 -16.01
C ALA A 152 -3.61 -10.95 -14.92
N GLN A 153 -2.37 -10.56 -15.27
CA GLN A 153 -1.29 -10.48 -14.30
C GLN A 153 -1.55 -9.37 -13.27
N LEU A 154 -2.07 -8.23 -13.70
CA LEU A 154 -2.43 -7.15 -12.78
C LEU A 154 -3.52 -7.60 -11.80
N ALA A 155 -4.57 -8.27 -12.27
CA ALA A 155 -5.63 -8.79 -11.41
C ALA A 155 -5.11 -9.81 -10.39
N GLU A 156 -4.22 -10.71 -10.82
CA GLU A 156 -3.57 -11.67 -9.92
C GLU A 156 -2.77 -10.96 -8.83
N LEU A 157 -1.91 -10.01 -9.19
CA LEU A 157 -1.06 -9.27 -8.24
C LEU A 157 -1.89 -8.40 -7.28
N THR A 158 -2.94 -7.75 -7.78
CA THR A 158 -3.85 -6.95 -6.96
C THR A 158 -4.59 -7.82 -5.93
N ALA A 159 -5.04 -9.02 -6.31
CA ALA A 159 -5.74 -9.92 -5.39
C ALA A 159 -4.88 -10.36 -4.19
N ARG A 160 -3.55 -10.45 -4.35
CA ARG A 160 -2.62 -10.84 -3.27
C ARG A 160 -2.60 -9.86 -2.10
N PHE A 161 -2.95 -8.59 -2.32
CA PHE A 161 -3.02 -7.58 -1.25
C PHE A 161 -4.04 -7.93 -0.15
N ALA A 162 -5.05 -8.76 -0.44
CA ALA A 162 -6.00 -9.25 0.56
C ALA A 162 -5.31 -10.02 1.70
N ALA A 163 -4.25 -10.78 1.40
CA ALA A 163 -3.49 -11.52 2.41
C ALA A 163 -2.77 -10.58 3.40
N TYR A 164 -2.56 -9.33 3.01
CA TYR A 164 -1.94 -8.29 3.81
C TYR A 164 -2.97 -7.37 4.49
N GLY A 165 -4.27 -7.62 4.32
CA GLY A 165 -5.36 -6.88 4.96
C GLY A 165 -5.76 -5.59 4.24
N TYR A 166 -5.37 -5.42 2.97
CA TYR A 166 -5.90 -4.37 2.10
C TYR A 166 -7.17 -4.85 1.41
N ASP A 167 -8.03 -3.92 0.98
CA ASP A 167 -9.08 -4.23 0.02
C ASP A 167 -8.50 -4.13 -1.41
N PRO A 168 -8.45 -5.24 -2.19
CA PRO A 168 -7.98 -5.19 -3.58
C PRO A 168 -8.77 -4.21 -4.45
N ALA A 169 -10.02 -3.90 -4.12
CA ALA A 169 -10.85 -2.95 -4.86
C ALA A 169 -10.37 -1.50 -4.74
N ASP A 170 -9.57 -1.17 -3.72
CA ASP A 170 -8.99 0.16 -3.53
C ASP A 170 -7.81 0.43 -4.48
N LEU A 171 -7.20 -0.62 -5.06
CA LEU A 171 -6.13 -0.47 -6.03
C LEU A 171 -6.68 -0.10 -7.40
N VAL A 172 -6.32 1.09 -7.86
CA VAL A 172 -6.67 1.58 -9.19
C VAL A 172 -5.48 1.48 -10.13
N ARG A 173 -5.74 1.13 -11.39
CA ARG A 173 -4.71 1.10 -12.44
C ARG A 173 -4.19 2.51 -12.70
N VAL A 174 -2.86 2.63 -12.83
CA VAL A 174 -2.23 3.87 -13.27
C VAL A 174 -1.93 3.78 -14.78
N PRO A 175 -2.45 4.71 -15.60
CA PRO A 175 -2.18 4.70 -17.03
C PRO A 175 -0.71 4.94 -17.35
N GLN A 176 -0.12 4.02 -18.10
CA GLN A 176 1.25 4.03 -18.62
C GLN A 176 1.27 4.31 -20.14
N THR A 177 0.16 4.06 -20.84
CA THR A 177 -0.05 4.44 -22.24
C THR A 177 -1.38 5.21 -22.42
N PRO A 178 -1.53 6.03 -23.48
CA PRO A 178 -2.78 6.74 -23.75
C PRO A 178 -4.00 5.83 -23.89
N SER A 179 -3.83 4.61 -24.43
CA SER A 179 -4.90 3.61 -24.58
C SER A 179 -5.47 3.08 -23.27
N GLN A 180 -4.79 3.31 -22.14
CA GLN A 180 -5.25 2.90 -20.81
C GLN A 180 -6.03 4.00 -20.08
N LEU A 181 -6.18 5.19 -20.69
CA LEU A 181 -7.07 6.20 -20.14
C LEU A 181 -8.52 5.70 -20.20
N PRO A 182 -9.36 6.01 -19.20
CA PRO A 182 -10.79 5.83 -19.33
C PRO A 182 -11.28 6.53 -20.60
N ALA A 183 -12.25 5.93 -21.30
CA ALA A 183 -12.93 6.63 -22.37
C ALA A 183 -13.46 7.96 -21.81
N SER A 184 -13.06 9.07 -22.43
CA SER A 184 -13.57 10.39 -22.09
C SER A 184 -15.08 10.41 -22.31
N ASN A 185 -15.85 10.54 -21.22
CA ASN A 185 -17.27 10.91 -21.27
C ASN A 185 -17.42 12.38 -21.67
#